data_AF-A0A1Y4KVH4-F1
#
_entry.id   AF-A0A1Y4KVH4-F1
#
_cell.length_a   1.000
_cell.length_b   1.000
_cell.length_c   1.000
_cell.angle_alpha   90.00
_cell.angle_beta   90.00
_cell.angle_gamma   90.00
#
_symmetry.space_group_name_H-M   'P 1'
#
loop_
_entity.id
_entity.type
_entity.pdbx_description
1 polymer ?
#
loop_
_entity_poly.entity_id
_entity_poly.type
_entity_poly.pdbx_seq_one_letter_code
_entity_poly.pdbx_strand_id
1 'polypeptide(L)'
;MVKIAKTLLGLAAFALGLLVILYSLSFLFIPKNNTKDAGMEEVIANGIQGEPENSIDVVVVGDSESYFSISPLLIWKDTGYTSYVCGSGRQYLSYSKTLLERAFETQSPKLVILETLCIYRQIPAKTVVMDEVSRYLPILRYHDRWKTMTREDFSPTDGNSYTTPYKGYRLSSAASSADATNYMAYTDKTASIPVLNRLLVEQIQELCEEHGAKLLLLSTPSTVNWNYQRHNGIQELADELGLEYIDLNTRTQEVPIDWSKDTFDRGDHLNHTGTVKVSQFLAKYLEGTQMFSDRRGDSKYASWNTLLQDYEAEVAKAS
;
A
#
# COMPACT_ATOMS: atom_id res chain seq x y z
N MET A 1 -1.29 -26.82 46.26
CA MET A 1 -2.26 -26.00 45.47
C MET A 1 -2.19 -24.50 45.80
N VAL A 2 -2.33 -24.07 47.06
CA VAL A 2 -2.31 -22.63 47.44
C VAL A 2 -1.03 -21.87 47.04
N LYS A 3 0.15 -22.47 47.20
CA LYS A 3 1.43 -21.83 46.84
C LYS A 3 1.56 -21.60 45.32
N ILE A 4 1.15 -22.58 44.52
CA ILE A 4 1.12 -22.49 43.05
C ILE A 4 0.12 -21.40 42.62
N ALA A 5 -1.08 -21.38 43.22
CA ALA A 5 -2.08 -20.35 42.93
C ALA A 5 -1.58 -18.92 43.23
N LYS A 6 -0.88 -18.72 44.36
CA LYS A 6 -0.27 -17.42 44.69
C LYS A 6 0.81 -17.01 43.70
N THR A 7 1.66 -17.94 43.26
CA THR A 7 2.68 -17.68 42.23
C THR A 7 2.05 -17.31 40.89
N LEU A 8 1.04 -18.06 40.44
CA LEU A 8 0.32 -17.76 39.20
C LEU A 8 -0.38 -16.39 39.26
N LEU A 9 -1.00 -16.06 40.39
CA LEU A 9 -1.61 -14.75 40.60
C LEU A 9 -0.57 -13.63 40.56
N GLY A 10 0.60 -13.83 41.18
CA GLY A 10 1.71 -12.87 41.14
C GLY A 10 2.24 -12.65 39.73
N LEU A 11 2.39 -13.71 38.94
CA LEU A 11 2.81 -13.62 37.53
C LEU A 11 1.77 -12.91 36.67
N ALA A 12 0.48 -13.20 36.87
CA ALA A 12 -0.60 -12.53 36.15
C ALA A 12 -0.67 -11.04 36.50
N ALA A 13 -0.52 -10.68 37.79
CA ALA A 13 -0.49 -9.30 38.24
C ALA A 13 0.72 -8.54 37.66
N PHE A 14 1.89 -9.17 37.62
CA PHE A 14 3.09 -8.59 36.98
C PHE A 14 2.89 -8.38 35.48
N ALA A 15 2.39 -9.40 34.77
CA ALA A 15 2.15 -9.31 33.33
C ALA A 15 1.13 -8.21 32.99
N LEU A 16 0.04 -8.11 33.75
CA LEU A 16 -0.94 -7.04 33.60
C LEU A 16 -0.33 -5.67 33.87
N GLY A 17 0.44 -5.53 34.95
CA GLY A 17 1.16 -4.29 35.26
C GLY A 17 2.12 -3.88 34.15
N LEU A 18 2.87 -4.82 33.59
CA LEU A 18 3.76 -4.59 32.45
C LEU A 18 2.98 -4.17 31.21
N LEU A 19 1.86 -4.82 30.89
CA LEU A 19 1.01 -4.45 29.74
C LEU A 19 0.46 -3.02 29.88
N VAL A 20 0.01 -2.63 31.08
CA VAL A 20 -0.46 -1.25 31.34
C VAL A 20 0.67 -0.25 31.12
N ILE A 21 1.89 -0.56 31.58
CA ILE A 21 3.06 0.30 31.36
C ILE A 21 3.38 0.40 29.87
N LEU A 22 3.45 -0.72 29.14
CA LEU A 22 3.77 -0.74 27.71
C LEU A 22 2.72 0.00 26.89
N TYR A 23 1.43 -0.17 27.21
CA TYR A 23 0.34 0.56 26.57
C TYR A 23 0.44 2.06 26.84
N SER A 24 0.67 2.46 28.09
CA SER A 24 0.82 3.87 28.47
C SER A 24 2.04 4.51 27.80
N LEU A 25 3.18 3.81 27.75
CA LEU A 25 4.38 4.28 27.08
C LEU A 25 4.24 4.27 25.55
N SER A 26 3.33 3.47 24.98
CA SER A 26 3.08 3.49 23.53
C SER A 26 2.65 4.88 23.06
N PHE A 27 1.87 5.62 23.86
CA PHE A 27 1.54 7.01 23.53
C PHE A 27 2.77 7.90 23.37
N LEU A 28 3.86 7.63 24.08
CA LEU A 28 5.10 8.39 23.94
C LEU A 28 5.90 7.97 22.70
N PHE A 29 5.88 6.68 22.38
CA PHE A 29 6.67 6.10 21.29
C PHE A 29 5.98 6.16 19.93
N ILE A 30 4.68 6.46 19.83
CA ILE A 30 4.05 6.72 18.53
C ILE A 30 4.56 8.06 17.95
N PRO A 31 5.01 8.11 16.69
CA PRO A 31 5.33 9.36 15.99
C PRO A 31 4.19 10.37 16.12
N LYS A 32 4.53 11.59 16.53
CA LYS A 32 3.54 12.67 16.72
C LYS A 32 3.15 13.35 15.42
N ASN A 33 3.81 13.00 14.33
CA ASN A 33 3.54 13.44 12.98
C ASN A 33 4.00 12.32 12.04
N ASN A 34 3.53 12.31 10.79
CA ASN A 34 3.91 11.34 9.77
C ASN A 34 5.20 11.73 9.02
N THR A 35 6.08 12.51 9.66
CA THR A 35 7.37 12.94 9.09
C THR A 35 8.54 12.05 9.54
N LYS A 36 9.64 12.12 8.79
CA LYS A 36 10.88 11.41 9.15
C LYS A 36 11.44 11.87 10.50
N ASP A 37 11.41 13.18 10.77
CA ASP A 37 11.94 13.76 12.00
C ASP A 37 11.12 13.35 13.22
N ALA A 38 9.81 13.17 13.04
CA ALA A 38 8.95 12.55 14.07
C ALA A 38 9.19 11.03 14.21
N GLY A 39 10.09 10.42 13.44
CA GLY A 39 10.41 9.00 13.50
C GLY A 39 9.41 8.09 12.80
N MET A 40 8.66 8.60 11.82
CA MET A 40 7.74 7.80 11.03
C MET A 40 8.50 6.89 10.06
N GLU A 41 8.14 5.60 10.07
CA GLU A 41 8.57 4.63 9.07
C GLU A 41 7.86 4.88 7.73
N GLU A 42 8.49 4.54 6.60
CA GLU A 42 7.88 4.60 5.27
C GLU A 42 7.01 5.86 5.05
N VAL A 43 7.62 7.03 5.28
CA VAL A 43 6.97 8.36 5.30
C VAL A 43 6.05 8.59 4.10
N ILE A 44 6.47 8.14 2.90
CA ILE A 44 5.66 8.25 1.68
C ILE A 44 4.41 7.37 1.75
N ALA A 45 4.51 6.13 2.21
CA ALA A 45 3.36 5.22 2.32
C ALA A 45 2.36 5.71 3.38
N ASN A 46 2.85 6.33 4.46
CA ASN A 46 2.03 6.90 5.52
C ASN A 46 1.64 8.37 5.29
N GLY A 47 2.01 8.95 4.15
CA GLY A 47 1.67 10.34 3.82
C GLY A 47 0.16 10.55 3.63
N ILE A 48 -0.60 9.48 3.38
CA ILE A 48 -2.07 9.50 3.32
C ILE A 48 -2.71 10.06 4.60
N GLN A 49 -2.07 9.87 5.75
CA GLN A 49 -2.59 10.36 7.03
C GLN A 49 -2.55 11.89 7.15
N GLY A 50 -1.77 12.58 6.30
CA GLY A 50 -1.75 14.03 6.19
C GLY A 50 -2.64 14.59 5.08
N GLU A 51 -3.31 13.74 4.30
CA GLU A 51 -4.32 14.18 3.33
C GLU A 51 -5.56 14.71 4.06
N PRO A 52 -6.30 15.67 3.49
CA PRO A 52 -7.56 16.12 4.08
C PRO A 52 -8.49 14.94 4.37
N GLU A 53 -9.23 14.99 5.48
CA GLU A 53 -10.13 13.90 5.87
C GLU A 53 -11.12 13.56 4.74
N ASN A 54 -11.28 12.26 4.48
CA ASN A 54 -12.21 11.73 3.48
C ASN A 54 -12.07 12.37 2.08
N SER A 55 -10.83 12.65 1.67
CA SER A 55 -10.52 13.26 0.37
C SER A 55 -9.97 12.27 -0.67
N ILE A 56 -9.70 11.03 -0.28
CA ILE A 56 -9.18 9.98 -1.16
C ILE A 56 -10.29 8.99 -1.55
N ASP A 57 -10.56 8.84 -2.84
CA ASP A 57 -11.54 7.88 -3.37
C ASP A 57 -11.04 6.44 -3.36
N VAL A 58 -9.78 6.27 -3.77
CA VAL A 58 -9.15 4.97 -4.01
C VAL A 58 -7.83 4.88 -3.25
N VAL A 59 -7.69 3.84 -2.42
CA VAL A 59 -6.43 3.54 -1.75
C VAL A 59 -5.80 2.33 -2.42
N VAL A 60 -4.52 2.43 -2.78
CA VAL A 60 -3.73 1.31 -3.29
C VAL A 60 -2.75 0.89 -2.20
N VAL A 61 -2.73 -0.39 -1.85
CA VAL A 61 -1.72 -0.99 -0.96
C VAL A 61 -0.93 -2.03 -1.75
N GLY A 62 0.40 -1.99 -1.63
CA GLY A 62 1.28 -2.84 -2.44
C GLY A 62 2.74 -2.56 -2.18
N ASP A 63 3.64 -3.24 -2.88
CA ASP A 63 5.07 -2.98 -2.75
C ASP A 63 5.60 -2.01 -3.81
N SER A 64 6.84 -2.21 -4.27
CA SER A 64 7.43 -1.39 -5.31
C SER A 64 6.75 -1.51 -6.66
N GLU A 65 6.08 -2.63 -6.94
CA GLU A 65 5.28 -2.78 -8.14
C GLU A 65 4.11 -1.78 -8.19
N SER A 66 3.46 -1.51 -7.07
CA SER A 66 2.33 -0.55 -7.05
C SER A 66 2.81 0.88 -7.27
N TYR A 67 3.84 1.33 -6.52
CA TYR A 67 4.27 2.73 -6.60
C TYR A 67 5.13 3.08 -7.81
N PHE A 68 5.62 2.11 -8.57
CA PHE A 68 6.24 2.36 -9.88
C PHE A 68 5.26 2.19 -11.05
N SER A 69 4.13 1.49 -10.85
CA SER A 69 3.18 1.24 -11.95
C SER A 69 1.97 2.17 -11.94
N ILE A 70 1.59 2.73 -10.80
CA ILE A 70 0.33 3.48 -10.65
C ILE A 70 0.64 4.93 -10.27
N SER A 71 0.22 5.87 -11.11
CA SER A 71 0.32 7.32 -10.85
C SER A 71 -1.05 7.91 -10.54
N PRO A 72 -1.30 8.31 -9.29
CA PRO A 72 -2.52 9.02 -8.92
C PRO A 72 -2.75 10.31 -9.68
N LEU A 73 -1.68 11.04 -10.03
CA LEU A 73 -1.81 12.30 -10.78
C LEU A 73 -2.22 12.06 -12.23
N LEU A 74 -1.84 10.94 -12.83
CA LEU A 74 -2.34 10.56 -14.16
C LEU A 74 -3.81 10.12 -14.10
N ILE A 75 -4.20 9.37 -13.07
CA ILE A 75 -5.62 9.03 -12.85
C ILE A 75 -6.45 10.31 -12.64
N TRP A 76 -5.96 11.24 -11.81
CA TRP A 76 -6.59 12.55 -11.60
C TRP A 76 -6.71 13.34 -12.91
N LYS A 77 -5.65 13.37 -13.71
CA LYS A 77 -5.63 14.06 -15.01
C LYS A 77 -6.75 13.57 -15.92
N ASP A 78 -6.99 12.27 -15.98
CA ASP A 78 -7.97 11.70 -16.91
C ASP A 78 -9.40 11.77 -16.34
N THR A 79 -9.57 11.53 -15.03
CA THR A 79 -10.90 11.28 -14.42
C THR A 79 -11.35 12.30 -13.39
N GLY A 80 -10.42 13.03 -12.77
CA GLY A 80 -10.66 13.84 -11.58
C GLY A 80 -10.96 13.05 -10.31
N TYR A 81 -10.62 11.75 -10.26
CA TYR A 81 -10.72 10.92 -9.06
C TYR A 81 -9.42 10.97 -8.26
N THR A 82 -9.54 10.97 -6.93
CA THR A 82 -8.37 11.03 -6.04
C THR A 82 -7.91 9.63 -5.65
N SER A 83 -6.61 9.39 -5.69
CA SER A 83 -6.07 8.10 -5.27
C SER A 83 -4.74 8.24 -4.54
N TYR A 84 -4.39 7.27 -3.71
CA TYR A 84 -3.13 7.27 -2.99
C TYR A 84 -2.49 5.90 -2.98
N VAL A 85 -1.19 5.82 -3.24
CA VAL A 85 -0.42 4.57 -3.21
C VAL A 85 0.34 4.45 -1.88
N CYS A 86 -0.23 3.68 -0.96
CA CYS A 86 0.37 3.28 0.30
C CYS A 86 1.31 2.08 0.08
N GLY A 87 2.49 2.33 -0.51
CA GLY A 87 3.46 1.28 -0.82
C GLY A 87 4.90 1.52 -0.35
N SER A 88 5.54 0.43 0.08
CA SER A 88 6.93 0.39 0.54
C SER A 88 7.76 -0.68 -0.19
N GLY A 89 9.09 -0.58 -0.09
CA GLY A 89 9.98 -1.54 -0.74
C GLY A 89 9.83 -2.93 -0.14
N ARG A 90 9.58 -3.94 -0.98
CA ARG A 90 9.44 -5.35 -0.57
C ARG A 90 8.39 -5.55 0.53
N GLN A 91 7.29 -4.81 0.46
CA GLN A 91 6.21 -4.83 1.44
C GLN A 91 5.71 -6.25 1.73
N TYR A 92 5.61 -6.61 3.01
CA TYR A 92 4.90 -7.80 3.45
C TYR A 92 3.40 -7.52 3.50
N LEU A 93 2.59 -8.54 3.22
CA LEU A 93 1.14 -8.40 3.24
C LEU A 93 0.58 -8.01 4.63
N SER A 94 1.26 -8.40 5.72
CA SER A 94 0.93 -7.93 7.07
C SER A 94 1.11 -6.42 7.24
N TYR A 95 2.11 -5.84 6.56
CA TYR A 95 2.30 -4.39 6.54
C TYR A 95 1.31 -3.69 5.60
N SER A 96 0.89 -4.33 4.49
CA SER A 96 -0.23 -3.83 3.67
C SER A 96 -1.50 -3.66 4.51
N LYS A 97 -1.83 -4.65 5.36
CA LYS A 97 -2.94 -4.55 6.32
C LYS A 97 -2.74 -3.36 7.28
N THR A 98 -1.57 -3.22 7.89
CA THR A 98 -1.25 -2.07 8.76
C THR A 98 -1.44 -0.72 8.04
N LEU A 99 -0.95 -0.58 6.80
CA LEU A 99 -1.08 0.66 6.04
C LEU A 99 -2.53 0.96 5.68
N LEU A 100 -3.32 -0.08 5.42
CA LEU A 100 -4.75 0.06 5.15
C LEU A 100 -5.52 0.47 6.41
N GLU A 101 -5.22 -0.11 7.58
CA GLU A 101 -5.78 0.32 8.87
C GLU A 101 -5.49 1.81 9.10
N ARG A 102 -4.25 2.25 8.90
CA ARG A 102 -3.84 3.66 9.01
C ARG A 102 -4.53 4.57 8.00
N ALA A 103 -4.79 4.08 6.78
CA ALA A 103 -5.54 4.84 5.78
C ALA A 103 -6.99 5.08 6.24
N PHE A 104 -7.64 4.05 6.81
CA PHE A 104 -9.01 4.15 7.31
C PHE A 104 -9.16 5.05 8.56
N GLU A 105 -8.07 5.38 9.26
CA GLU A 105 -8.11 6.34 10.38
C GLU A 105 -8.54 7.76 9.94
N THR A 106 -8.22 8.17 8.71
CA THR A 106 -8.53 9.53 8.20
C THR A 106 -9.29 9.55 6.88
N GLN A 107 -9.40 8.41 6.20
CA GLN A 107 -10.03 8.28 4.89
C GLN A 107 -11.16 7.25 4.90
N SER A 108 -12.14 7.45 4.03
CA SER A 108 -13.23 6.50 3.76
C SER A 108 -13.29 6.17 2.26
N PRO A 109 -12.25 5.53 1.68
CA PRO A 109 -12.23 5.19 0.27
C PRO A 109 -13.34 4.21 -0.08
N LYS A 110 -13.94 4.32 -1.27
CA LYS A 110 -14.94 3.35 -1.73
C LYS A 110 -14.31 2.12 -2.37
N LEU A 111 -13.05 2.24 -2.79
CA LEU A 111 -12.29 1.17 -3.42
C LEU A 111 -10.89 1.08 -2.82
N VAL A 112 -10.50 -0.12 -2.46
CA VAL A 112 -9.13 -0.49 -2.10
C VAL A 112 -8.59 -1.42 -3.18
N ILE A 113 -7.40 -1.11 -3.69
CA ILE A 113 -6.67 -1.95 -4.64
C ILE A 113 -5.51 -2.58 -3.90
N LEU A 114 -5.46 -3.91 -3.85
CA LEU A 114 -4.32 -4.66 -3.35
C LEU A 114 -3.47 -5.12 -4.54
N GLU A 115 -2.24 -4.60 -4.63
CA GLU A 115 -1.25 -5.13 -5.56
C GLU A 115 -0.77 -6.51 -5.06
N THR A 116 -0.81 -7.49 -5.96
CA THR A 116 -0.86 -8.91 -5.63
C THR A 116 0.51 -9.57 -5.50
N LEU A 117 1.63 -8.92 -5.85
CA LEU A 117 2.97 -9.50 -5.69
C LEU A 117 3.25 -9.88 -4.23
N CYS A 118 2.82 -9.01 -3.31
CA CYS A 118 3.05 -9.22 -1.88
C CYS A 118 2.35 -10.49 -1.33
N ILE A 119 1.34 -11.03 -2.03
CA ILE A 119 0.64 -12.28 -1.68
C ILE A 119 1.57 -13.50 -1.82
N TYR A 120 2.54 -13.48 -2.73
CA TYR A 120 3.51 -14.59 -2.88
C TYR A 120 4.74 -14.47 -1.98
N ARG A 121 4.91 -13.34 -1.28
CA ARG A 121 6.09 -13.08 -0.45
C ARG A 121 6.02 -13.91 0.83
N GLN A 122 7.01 -14.78 1.06
CA GLN A 122 7.11 -15.54 2.31
C GLN A 122 7.29 -14.58 3.50
N ILE A 123 6.38 -14.68 4.48
CA ILE A 123 6.40 -13.86 5.68
C ILE A 123 6.80 -14.74 6.87
N PRO A 124 7.87 -14.41 7.61
CA PRO A 124 8.15 -15.09 8.87
C PRO A 124 6.97 -14.93 9.83
N ALA A 125 6.47 -16.02 10.43
CA ALA A 125 5.33 -15.96 11.36
C ALA A 125 5.53 -14.95 12.50
N LYS A 126 6.77 -14.81 12.99
CA LYS A 126 7.15 -13.80 13.99
C LYS A 126 6.85 -12.36 13.53
N THR A 127 6.98 -12.07 12.24
CA THR A 127 6.72 -10.75 11.67
C THR A 127 5.23 -10.47 11.68
N VAL A 128 4.40 -11.42 11.27
CA VAL A 128 2.93 -11.26 11.33
C VAL A 128 2.45 -11.09 12.77
N VAL A 129 2.95 -11.90 13.71
CA VAL A 129 2.64 -11.74 15.14
C VAL A 129 3.11 -10.37 15.65
N MET A 130 4.31 -9.95 15.27
CA MET A 130 4.84 -8.65 15.70
C MET A 130 4.00 -7.49 15.15
N ASP A 131 3.58 -7.54 13.88
CA ASP A 131 2.72 -6.52 13.27
C ASP A 131 1.36 -6.45 13.98
N GLU A 132 0.74 -7.60 14.24
CA GLU A 132 -0.56 -7.67 14.91
C GLU A 132 -0.50 -7.19 16.36
N VAL A 133 0.53 -7.58 17.13
CA VAL A 133 0.71 -7.09 18.51
C VAL A 133 1.07 -5.60 18.51
N SER A 134 1.88 -5.14 17.55
CA SER A 134 2.25 -3.72 17.44
C SER A 134 1.06 -2.79 17.18
N ARG A 135 -0.05 -3.32 16.66
CA ARG A 135 -1.30 -2.57 16.52
C ARG A 135 -1.87 -2.12 17.86
N TYR A 136 -1.77 -2.98 18.87
CA TYR A 136 -2.27 -2.72 20.22
C TYR A 136 -1.19 -2.17 21.17
N LEU A 137 0.08 -2.49 20.90
CA LEU A 137 1.25 -2.01 21.63
C LEU A 137 2.26 -1.33 20.68
N PRO A 138 1.98 -0.12 20.18
CA PRO A 138 2.83 0.59 19.22
C PRO A 138 4.29 0.78 19.67
N ILE A 139 4.57 0.75 20.97
CA ILE A 139 5.94 0.78 21.49
C ILE A 139 6.83 -0.32 20.89
N LEU A 140 6.28 -1.47 20.46
CA LEU A 140 7.06 -2.55 19.85
C LEU A 140 7.53 -2.20 18.44
N ARG A 141 6.66 -1.59 17.63
CA ARG A 141 7.00 -1.12 16.29
C ARG A 141 7.97 0.04 16.34
N TYR A 142 7.71 1.00 17.23
CA TYR A 142 8.51 2.21 17.37
C TYR A 142 9.60 2.10 18.45
N HIS A 143 9.97 0.88 18.86
CA HIS A 143 10.83 0.63 20.01
C HIS A 143 12.21 1.28 19.94
N ASP A 144 12.67 1.66 18.75
CA ASP A 144 13.95 2.34 18.54
C ASP A 144 13.87 3.87 18.70
N ARG A 145 12.67 4.46 18.76
CA ARG A 145 12.50 5.93 18.86
C ARG A 145 13.11 6.53 20.12
N TRP A 146 13.24 5.79 21.23
CA TRP A 146 13.95 6.27 22.42
C TRP A 146 15.38 6.78 22.14
N LYS A 147 16.02 6.33 21.04
CA LYS A 147 17.34 6.78 20.62
C LYS A 147 17.33 8.15 19.94
N THR A 148 16.18 8.58 19.42
CA THR A 148 16.03 9.79 18.60
C THR A 148 15.03 10.79 19.17
N MET A 149 14.40 10.48 20.31
CA MET A 149 13.40 11.32 20.94
C MET A 149 13.97 12.68 21.39
N THR A 150 13.18 13.73 21.17
CA THR A 150 13.51 15.09 21.60
C THR A 150 12.46 15.62 22.58
N ARG A 151 12.56 16.89 23.00
CA ARG A 151 11.58 17.49 23.93
C ARG A 151 10.22 17.69 23.26
N GLU A 152 10.22 17.86 21.94
CA GLU A 152 9.04 18.06 21.11
C GLU A 152 8.13 16.82 21.13
N ASP A 153 8.68 15.60 21.27
CA ASP A 153 7.90 14.35 21.38
C ASP A 153 7.01 14.26 22.63
N PHE A 154 7.29 15.08 23.65
CA PHE A 154 6.51 15.18 24.88
C PHE A 154 5.42 16.27 24.81
N SER A 155 5.38 17.03 23.71
CA SER A 155 4.41 18.09 23.48
C SER A 155 3.32 17.63 22.50
N PRO A 156 2.08 18.13 22.61
CA PRO A 156 1.09 17.96 21.56
C PRO A 156 1.59 18.57 20.24
N THR A 157 1.27 17.93 19.13
CA THR A 157 1.55 18.41 17.77
C THR A 157 0.26 18.75 17.07
N ASP A 158 0.34 19.50 15.96
CA ASP A 158 -0.79 19.87 15.11
C ASP A 158 -1.34 18.69 14.28
N GLY A 159 -0.95 17.45 14.59
CA GLY A 159 -1.32 16.24 13.85
C GLY A 159 -0.39 15.91 12.68
N ASN A 160 -0.85 15.01 11.80
CA ASN A 160 -0.14 14.63 10.59
C ASN A 160 -0.25 15.73 9.55
N SER A 161 0.89 16.21 9.04
CA SER A 161 0.93 17.34 8.10
C SER A 161 1.68 17.03 6.81
N TYR A 162 2.45 15.94 6.78
CA TYR A 162 3.17 15.55 5.59
C TYR A 162 2.25 14.90 4.57
N THR A 163 2.29 15.41 3.35
CA THR A 163 1.80 14.74 2.13
C THR A 163 2.95 14.63 1.14
N THR A 164 2.81 13.75 0.15
CA THR A 164 3.83 13.55 -0.88
C THR A 164 3.38 14.12 -2.22
N PRO A 165 4.26 14.80 -2.99
CA PRO A 165 3.87 15.46 -4.24
C PRO A 165 3.16 14.56 -5.26
N TYR A 166 3.52 13.28 -5.31
CA TYR A 166 2.97 12.32 -6.29
C TYR A 166 2.04 11.28 -5.67
N LYS A 167 1.51 11.55 -4.47
CA LYS A 167 0.51 10.71 -3.78
C LYS A 167 0.90 9.23 -3.67
N GLY A 168 2.19 8.96 -3.43
CA GLY A 168 2.75 7.63 -3.27
C GLY A 168 3.52 7.12 -4.49
N TYR A 169 3.23 7.64 -5.70
CA TYR A 169 3.95 7.28 -6.92
C TYR A 169 5.43 7.70 -6.86
N ARG A 170 6.30 6.85 -7.39
CA ARG A 170 7.74 7.13 -7.52
C ARG A 170 8.10 7.26 -9.00
N LEU A 171 8.32 8.50 -9.44
CA LEU A 171 8.71 8.80 -10.81
C LEU A 171 10.12 8.26 -11.10
N SER A 172 10.25 7.52 -12.21
CA SER A 172 11.54 7.12 -12.78
C SER A 172 11.49 7.32 -14.29
N SER A 173 12.41 8.12 -14.84
CA SER A 173 12.57 8.33 -16.29
C SER A 173 13.68 7.45 -16.89
N ALA A 174 14.41 6.71 -16.06
CA ALA A 174 15.44 5.80 -16.55
C ALA A 174 14.82 4.70 -17.43
N ALA A 175 15.59 4.23 -18.41
CA ALA A 175 15.16 3.19 -19.33
C ALA A 175 16.20 2.06 -19.37
N SER A 176 15.70 0.84 -19.24
CA SER A 176 16.47 -0.39 -19.36
C SER A 176 15.59 -1.43 -20.03
N SER A 177 16.12 -2.13 -21.03
CA SER A 177 15.37 -3.19 -21.70
C SER A 177 15.25 -4.42 -20.80
N ALA A 178 14.09 -5.05 -20.81
CA ALA A 178 13.81 -6.30 -20.15
C ALA A 178 13.86 -7.46 -21.15
N ASP A 179 14.24 -8.64 -20.66
CA ASP A 179 14.02 -9.87 -21.40
C ASP A 179 12.56 -10.31 -21.18
N ALA A 180 11.77 -10.31 -22.25
CA ALA A 180 10.38 -10.78 -22.26
C ALA A 180 10.24 -12.18 -22.88
N THR A 181 11.34 -12.90 -23.09
CA THR A 181 11.32 -14.27 -23.60
C THR A 181 10.53 -15.16 -22.64
N ASN A 182 9.50 -15.84 -23.17
CA ASN A 182 8.56 -16.67 -22.40
C ASN A 182 7.78 -15.94 -21.30
N TYR A 183 7.78 -14.61 -21.28
CA TYR A 183 6.95 -13.83 -20.37
C TYR A 183 5.48 -14.22 -20.56
N MET A 184 4.82 -14.58 -19.46
CA MET A 184 3.43 -15.06 -19.44
C MET A 184 3.14 -16.22 -20.41
N ALA A 185 4.13 -17.06 -20.70
CA ALA A 185 3.90 -18.28 -21.45
C ALA A 185 2.86 -19.16 -20.75
N TYR A 186 1.82 -19.55 -21.51
CA TYR A 186 0.66 -20.26 -20.99
C TYR A 186 1.04 -21.57 -20.27
N THR A 187 0.36 -21.85 -19.16
CA THR A 187 0.36 -23.16 -18.49
C THR A 187 -0.88 -23.32 -17.63
N ASP A 188 -1.36 -24.56 -17.46
CA ASP A 188 -2.45 -24.89 -16.52
C ASP A 188 -1.95 -25.05 -15.07
N LYS A 189 -0.65 -24.85 -14.81
CA LYS A 189 -0.08 -24.97 -13.46
C LYS A 189 -0.41 -23.74 -12.63
N THR A 190 -0.64 -23.96 -11.34
CA THR A 190 -0.87 -22.88 -10.35
C THR A 190 0.31 -22.76 -9.39
N ALA A 191 0.72 -21.53 -9.08
CA ALA A 191 1.67 -21.24 -8.01
C ALA A 191 0.95 -21.24 -6.66
N SER A 192 1.47 -22.00 -5.69
CA SER A 192 0.91 -22.08 -4.34
C SER A 192 1.08 -20.76 -3.58
N ILE A 193 -0.01 -20.27 -3.01
CA ILE A 193 -0.04 -19.12 -2.10
C ILE A 193 0.19 -19.61 -0.67
N PRO A 194 1.10 -18.98 0.12
CA PRO A 194 1.30 -19.35 1.51
C PRO A 194 0.01 -19.21 2.33
N VAL A 195 -0.30 -20.18 3.17
CA VAL A 195 -1.53 -20.20 4.00
C VAL A 195 -1.69 -18.91 4.81
N LEU A 196 -0.59 -18.43 5.41
CA LEU A 196 -0.60 -17.20 6.20
C LEU A 196 -0.95 -15.97 5.34
N ASN A 197 -0.53 -15.95 4.08
CA ASN A 197 -0.80 -14.83 3.18
C ASN A 197 -2.26 -14.87 2.70
N ARG A 198 -2.82 -16.06 2.42
CA ARG A 198 -4.26 -16.20 2.18
C ARG A 198 -5.09 -15.62 3.34
N LEU A 199 -4.77 -16.01 4.58
CA LEU A 199 -5.47 -15.48 5.77
C LEU A 199 -5.35 -13.95 5.90
N LEU A 200 -4.23 -13.37 5.48
CA LEU A 200 -4.06 -11.92 5.47
C LEU A 200 -4.87 -11.24 4.36
N VAL A 201 -5.07 -11.88 3.19
CA VAL A 201 -5.98 -11.37 2.16
C VAL A 201 -7.42 -11.38 2.68
N GLU A 202 -7.85 -12.45 3.34
CA GLU A 202 -9.17 -12.54 3.98
C GLU A 202 -9.36 -11.43 5.03
N GLN A 203 -8.36 -11.18 5.88
CA GLN A 203 -8.42 -10.06 6.85
C GLN A 203 -8.45 -8.67 6.19
N ILE A 204 -7.76 -8.49 5.06
CA ILE A 204 -7.81 -7.24 4.30
C ILE A 204 -9.20 -7.06 3.67
N GLN A 205 -9.80 -8.13 3.16
CA GLN A 205 -11.17 -8.13 2.65
C GLN A 205 -12.17 -7.76 3.77
N GLU A 206 -12.12 -8.44 4.91
CA GLU A 206 -12.95 -8.15 6.08
C GLU A 206 -12.81 -6.68 6.50
N LEU A 207 -11.58 -6.16 6.58
CA LEU A 207 -11.31 -4.77 6.93
C LEU A 207 -11.94 -3.79 5.93
N CYS A 208 -11.89 -4.09 4.62
CA CYS A 208 -12.55 -3.29 3.60
C CYS A 208 -14.07 -3.31 3.79
N GLU A 209 -14.67 -4.48 4.02
CA GLU A 209 -16.11 -4.65 4.23
C GLU A 209 -16.61 -3.90 5.46
N GLU A 210 -15.87 -3.95 6.58
CA GLU A 210 -16.15 -3.20 7.81
C GLU A 210 -16.22 -1.68 7.58
N HIS A 211 -15.44 -1.16 6.64
CA HIS A 211 -15.38 0.26 6.29
C HIS A 211 -16.20 0.62 5.04
N GLY A 212 -16.97 -0.33 4.50
CA GLY A 212 -17.82 -0.11 3.32
C GLY A 212 -17.04 0.10 2.01
N ALA A 213 -15.78 -0.34 1.95
CA ALA A 213 -14.94 -0.30 0.77
C ALA A 213 -15.01 -1.63 0.00
N LYS A 214 -14.93 -1.58 -1.33
CA LYS A 214 -14.70 -2.76 -2.16
C LYS A 214 -13.21 -3.07 -2.23
N LEU A 215 -12.86 -4.36 -2.25
CA LEU A 215 -11.50 -4.81 -2.50
C LEU A 215 -11.35 -5.30 -3.95
N LEU A 216 -10.34 -4.78 -4.65
CA LEU A 216 -9.90 -5.23 -5.98
C LEU A 216 -8.49 -5.80 -5.87
N LEU A 217 -8.26 -6.98 -6.44
CA LEU A 217 -6.93 -7.52 -6.64
C LEU A 217 -6.37 -7.04 -7.98
N LEU A 218 -5.13 -6.57 -8.00
CA LEU A 218 -4.45 -6.09 -9.20
C LEU A 218 -3.05 -6.68 -9.29
N SER A 219 -2.67 -7.21 -10.46
CA SER A 219 -1.26 -7.50 -10.78
C SER A 219 -0.77 -6.49 -11.79
N THR A 220 0.31 -5.79 -11.46
CA THR A 220 0.95 -4.86 -12.40
C THR A 220 1.98 -5.58 -13.29
N PRO A 221 2.31 -5.06 -14.48
CA PRO A 221 3.23 -5.74 -15.39
C PRO A 221 4.67 -5.83 -14.83
N SER A 222 5.23 -7.04 -14.76
CA SER A 222 6.65 -7.27 -14.46
C SER A 222 7.12 -8.59 -15.07
N THR A 223 8.19 -8.59 -15.87
CA THR A 223 8.76 -9.84 -16.42
C THR A 223 9.55 -10.63 -15.38
N VAL A 224 9.96 -9.97 -14.29
CA VAL A 224 10.71 -10.60 -13.19
C VAL A 224 9.79 -11.29 -12.21
N ASN A 225 8.67 -10.66 -11.89
CA ASN A 225 7.79 -11.10 -10.81
C ASN A 225 6.55 -11.84 -11.29
N TRP A 226 6.14 -11.71 -12.55
CA TRP A 226 4.92 -12.38 -13.03
C TRP A 226 5.21 -13.46 -14.05
N ASN A 227 4.49 -14.56 -13.87
CA ASN A 227 4.38 -15.65 -14.82
C ASN A 227 2.97 -16.22 -14.72
N TYR A 228 2.61 -17.06 -15.69
CA TYR A 228 1.25 -17.57 -15.80
C TYR A 228 0.82 -18.44 -14.60
N GLN A 229 1.75 -19.07 -13.86
CA GLN A 229 1.41 -19.83 -12.66
C GLN A 229 0.99 -18.92 -11.49
N ARG A 230 1.66 -17.76 -11.34
CA ARG A 230 1.27 -16.75 -10.35
C ARG A 230 -0.07 -16.13 -10.71
N HIS A 231 -0.31 -15.83 -11.99
CA HIS A 231 -1.63 -15.43 -12.47
C HIS A 231 -2.72 -16.42 -12.06
N ASN A 232 -2.55 -17.70 -12.41
CA ASN A 232 -3.52 -18.75 -12.08
C ASN A 232 -3.80 -18.85 -10.58
N GLY A 233 -2.77 -18.70 -9.74
CA GLY A 233 -2.96 -18.80 -8.29
C GLY A 233 -3.69 -17.61 -7.68
N ILE A 234 -3.47 -16.39 -8.19
CA ILE A 234 -4.27 -15.24 -7.77
C ILE A 234 -5.71 -15.35 -8.30
N GLN A 235 -5.90 -15.82 -9.54
CA GLN A 235 -7.23 -16.04 -10.09
C GLN A 235 -8.02 -17.06 -9.26
N GLU A 236 -7.41 -18.20 -8.91
CA GLU A 236 -8.03 -19.22 -8.05
C GLU A 236 -8.38 -18.64 -6.67
N LEU A 237 -7.47 -17.87 -6.05
CA LEU A 237 -7.76 -17.18 -4.79
C LEU A 237 -8.92 -16.18 -4.93
N ALA A 238 -8.94 -15.38 -6.00
CA ALA A 238 -9.96 -14.38 -6.25
C ALA A 238 -11.34 -15.04 -6.44
N ASP A 239 -11.41 -16.12 -7.22
CA ASP A 239 -12.64 -16.88 -7.46
C ASP A 239 -13.19 -17.49 -6.16
N GLU A 240 -12.31 -18.04 -5.31
CA GLU A 240 -12.71 -18.61 -4.02
C GLU A 240 -13.23 -17.55 -3.03
N LEU A 241 -12.64 -16.36 -3.03
CA LEU A 241 -13.04 -15.26 -2.14
C LEU A 241 -14.15 -14.38 -2.72
N GLY A 242 -14.54 -14.61 -3.98
CA GLY A 242 -15.52 -13.77 -4.69
C GLY A 242 -15.01 -12.35 -4.96
N LEU A 243 -13.70 -12.17 -5.09
CA LEU A 243 -13.06 -10.89 -5.35
C LEU A 243 -12.88 -10.65 -6.86
N GLU A 244 -12.96 -9.40 -7.27
CA GLU A 244 -12.55 -9.02 -8.62
C GLU A 244 -11.02 -9.06 -8.70
N TYR A 245 -10.50 -9.62 -9.80
CA TYR A 245 -9.08 -9.67 -10.09
C TYR A 245 -8.79 -9.18 -11.51
N ILE A 246 -7.84 -8.26 -11.61
CA ILE A 246 -7.31 -7.75 -12.87
C ILE A 246 -5.83 -8.06 -12.94
N ASP A 247 -5.43 -8.91 -13.88
CA ASP A 247 -4.03 -9.12 -14.20
C ASP A 247 -3.62 -8.36 -15.47
N LEU A 248 -2.88 -7.26 -15.31
CA LEU A 248 -2.39 -6.48 -16.44
C LEU A 248 -1.30 -7.21 -17.24
N ASN A 249 -0.68 -8.25 -16.69
CA ASN A 249 0.25 -9.12 -17.40
C ASN A 249 -0.45 -9.95 -18.49
N THR A 250 -1.76 -10.20 -18.37
CA THR A 250 -2.56 -10.94 -19.37
C THR A 250 -3.28 -10.04 -20.37
N ARG A 251 -3.38 -8.72 -20.06
CA ARG A 251 -4.13 -7.73 -20.86
C ARG A 251 -3.23 -6.91 -21.78
N THR A 252 -2.30 -7.57 -22.47
CA THR A 252 -1.25 -6.89 -23.29
C THR A 252 -1.79 -6.04 -24.43
N GLN A 253 -3.03 -6.26 -24.88
CA GLN A 253 -3.70 -5.41 -25.87
C GLN A 253 -4.25 -4.11 -25.25
N GLU A 254 -4.69 -4.16 -23.98
CA GLU A 254 -5.22 -3.00 -23.26
C GLU A 254 -4.08 -2.18 -22.62
N VAL A 255 -3.00 -2.86 -22.20
CA VAL A 255 -1.80 -2.27 -21.60
C VAL A 255 -0.55 -2.76 -22.36
N PRO A 256 -0.24 -2.19 -23.53
CA PRO A 256 0.86 -2.65 -24.38
C PRO A 256 2.21 -2.14 -23.87
N ILE A 257 2.81 -2.83 -22.89
CA ILE A 257 4.15 -2.53 -22.38
C ILE A 257 5.22 -2.84 -23.45
N ASP A 258 6.03 -1.83 -23.77
CA ASP A 258 7.23 -1.98 -24.60
C ASP A 258 8.40 -2.36 -23.70
N TRP A 259 8.65 -3.66 -23.55
CA TRP A 259 9.72 -4.19 -22.71
C TRP A 259 11.12 -3.71 -23.09
N SER A 260 11.32 -3.08 -24.26
CA SER A 260 12.60 -2.47 -24.61
C SER A 260 12.81 -1.07 -24.01
N LYS A 261 11.74 -0.43 -23.52
CA LYS A 261 11.75 1.00 -23.10
C LYS A 261 11.01 1.30 -21.81
N ASP A 262 9.95 0.57 -21.47
CA ASP A 262 8.99 0.93 -20.43
C ASP A 262 9.39 0.47 -19.01
N THR A 263 10.64 0.10 -18.81
CA THR A 263 11.17 -0.37 -17.52
C THR A 263 12.48 0.34 -17.23
N PHE A 264 12.86 0.49 -15.97
CA PHE A 264 14.14 1.12 -15.63
C PHE A 264 15.19 0.16 -15.08
N ASP A 265 14.83 -1.11 -14.85
CA ASP A 265 15.69 -2.09 -14.17
C ASP A 265 15.56 -3.52 -14.70
N ARG A 266 15.37 -3.64 -16.02
CA ARG A 266 15.29 -4.92 -16.76
C ARG A 266 14.02 -5.72 -16.46
N GLY A 267 12.91 -5.01 -16.27
CA GLY A 267 11.58 -5.61 -16.18
C GLY A 267 11.09 -5.95 -14.79
N ASP A 268 11.80 -5.54 -13.73
CA ASP A 268 11.29 -5.64 -12.35
C ASP A 268 10.22 -4.56 -12.13
N HIS A 269 10.52 -3.31 -12.52
CA HIS A 269 9.65 -2.16 -12.35
C HIS A 269 9.48 -1.34 -13.63
N LEU A 270 8.26 -0.83 -13.82
CA LEU A 270 7.94 0.10 -14.88
C LEU A 270 8.61 1.46 -14.64
N ASN A 271 9.07 2.09 -15.70
CA ASN A 271 9.40 3.52 -15.68
C ASN A 271 8.15 4.35 -16.03
N HIS A 272 8.32 5.66 -16.13
CA HIS A 272 7.21 6.59 -16.37
C HIS A 272 6.36 6.23 -17.61
N THR A 273 6.96 5.83 -18.73
CA THR A 273 6.19 5.51 -19.95
C THR A 273 5.35 4.26 -19.77
N GLY A 274 5.85 3.26 -19.03
CA GLY A 274 5.07 2.11 -18.58
C GLY A 274 3.95 2.49 -17.60
N THR A 275 4.26 3.32 -16.59
CA THR A 275 3.28 3.84 -15.62
C THR A 275 2.11 4.54 -16.30
N VAL A 276 2.37 5.33 -17.36
CA VAL A 276 1.32 6.03 -18.12
C VAL A 276 0.28 5.06 -18.65
N LYS A 277 0.71 3.94 -19.24
CA LYS A 277 -0.17 2.93 -19.82
C LYS A 277 -1.03 2.24 -18.76
N VAL A 278 -0.42 1.86 -17.63
CA VAL A 278 -1.13 1.25 -16.49
C VAL A 278 -2.14 2.23 -15.89
N SER A 279 -1.74 3.49 -15.69
CA SER A 279 -2.60 4.51 -15.08
C SER A 279 -3.79 4.89 -15.97
N GLN A 280 -3.59 4.95 -17.28
CA GLN A 280 -4.68 5.16 -18.26
C GLN A 280 -5.68 4.01 -18.27
N PHE A 281 -5.20 2.77 -18.19
CA PHE A 281 -6.10 1.62 -18.04
C PHE A 281 -6.92 1.74 -16.75
N LEU A 282 -6.28 2.03 -15.61
CA LEU A 282 -6.96 2.18 -14.33
C LEU A 282 -7.96 3.35 -14.34
N ALA A 283 -7.61 4.49 -14.94
CA ALA A 283 -8.51 5.61 -15.13
C ALA A 283 -9.82 5.17 -15.82
N LYS A 284 -9.69 4.51 -16.98
CA LYS A 284 -10.84 4.00 -17.74
C LYS A 284 -11.64 2.95 -16.96
N TYR A 285 -10.96 2.04 -16.26
CA TYR A 285 -11.61 1.06 -15.41
C TYR A 285 -12.43 1.75 -14.31
N LEU A 286 -11.84 2.72 -13.60
CA LEU A 286 -12.51 3.47 -12.53
C LEU A 286 -13.72 4.26 -13.04
N GLU A 287 -13.62 4.93 -14.20
CA GLU A 287 -14.76 5.59 -14.83
C GLU A 287 -15.91 4.61 -15.11
N GLY A 288 -15.57 3.42 -15.63
CA GLY A 288 -16.52 2.35 -15.90
C GLY A 288 -17.27 1.84 -14.67
N THR A 289 -16.68 1.98 -13.48
CA THR A 289 -17.35 1.61 -12.22
C THR A 289 -18.48 2.55 -11.81
N GLN A 290 -18.46 3.79 -12.29
CA GLN A 290 -19.40 4.87 -11.92
C GLN A 290 -19.49 5.13 -10.40
N MET A 291 -18.47 4.75 -9.61
CA MET A 291 -18.47 4.91 -8.15
C MET A 291 -18.13 6.35 -7.69
N PHE A 292 -17.51 7.14 -8.56
CA PHE A 292 -16.85 8.40 -8.23
C PHE A 292 -17.36 9.56 -9.10
N SER A 293 -16.92 10.78 -8.78
CA SER A 293 -17.29 12.00 -9.50
C SER A 293 -16.06 12.85 -9.73
N ASP A 294 -15.98 13.49 -10.91
CA ASP A 294 -14.88 14.38 -11.26
C ASP A 294 -14.85 15.58 -10.30
N ARG A 295 -13.72 15.77 -9.60
CA ARG A 295 -13.54 16.86 -8.63
C ARG A 295 -12.58 17.94 -9.10
N ARG A 296 -12.14 17.94 -10.36
CA ARG A 296 -11.16 18.92 -10.87
C ARG A 296 -11.64 20.38 -10.75
N GLY A 297 -12.95 20.60 -10.79
CA GLY A 297 -13.57 21.91 -10.60
C GLY A 297 -13.86 22.30 -9.14
N ASP A 298 -13.67 21.41 -8.17
CA ASP A 298 -13.91 21.69 -6.75
C ASP A 298 -12.68 22.36 -6.12
N SER A 299 -12.87 23.56 -5.57
CA SER A 299 -11.81 24.32 -4.88
C SER A 299 -11.13 23.55 -3.74
N LYS A 300 -11.80 22.60 -3.09
CA LYS A 300 -11.21 21.76 -2.04
C LYS A 300 -10.09 20.86 -2.57
N TYR A 301 -10.10 20.57 -3.88
CA TYR A 301 -9.15 19.72 -4.56
C TYR A 301 -8.20 20.51 -5.46
N ALA A 302 -8.17 21.85 -5.36
CA ALA A 302 -7.32 22.70 -6.19
C ALA A 302 -5.82 22.32 -6.10
N SER A 303 -5.37 21.82 -4.95
CA SER A 303 -4.00 21.33 -4.75
C SER A 303 -3.64 20.19 -5.70
N TRP A 304 -4.57 19.33 -6.09
CA TRP A 304 -4.33 18.26 -7.06
C TRP A 304 -4.00 18.81 -8.45
N ASN A 305 -4.65 19.89 -8.86
CA ASN A 305 -4.35 20.56 -10.13
C ASN A 305 -2.95 21.19 -10.11
N THR A 306 -2.55 21.80 -8.99
CA THR A 306 -1.18 22.32 -8.81
C THR A 306 -0.15 21.19 -8.85
N LEU A 307 -0.37 20.11 -8.10
CA LEU A 307 0.53 18.95 -8.10
C LEU A 307 0.65 18.31 -9.48
N LEU A 308 -0.44 18.23 -10.25
CA LEU A 308 -0.41 17.75 -11.62
C LEU A 308 0.45 18.64 -12.53
N GLN A 309 0.32 19.97 -12.41
CA GLN A 309 1.15 20.91 -13.19
C GLN A 309 2.65 20.76 -12.86
N ASP A 310 2.99 20.66 -11.58
CA ASP A 310 4.36 20.45 -11.12
C ASP A 310 4.92 19.11 -11.63
N TYR A 311 4.10 18.05 -11.57
CA TYR A 311 4.44 16.74 -12.10
C TYR A 311 4.70 16.75 -13.61
N GLU A 312 3.84 17.38 -14.40
CA GLU A 312 4.01 17.49 -15.85
C GLU A 312 5.27 18.29 -16.21
N ALA A 313 5.57 19.36 -15.45
CA ALA A 313 6.81 20.11 -15.61
C ALA A 313 8.05 19.27 -15.29
N GLU A 314 7.98 18.40 -14.28
CA GLU A 314 9.10 17.52 -13.92
C GLU A 314 9.32 16.41 -14.96
N VAL A 315 8.24 15.78 -15.43
CA VAL A 315 8.30 14.79 -16.53
C VAL A 315 8.90 15.41 -17.80
N ALA A 316 8.53 16.64 -18.13
CA ALA A 316 9.05 17.35 -19.30
C ALA A 316 10.56 17.66 -19.22
N LYS A 317 11.12 17.84 -18.00
CA LYS A 317 12.58 18.01 -17.81
C LYS A 317 13.34 16.68 -17.90
N ALA A 318 12.67 15.59 -17.57
CA ALA A 318 13.26 14.26 -17.48
C ALA A 318 13.18 13.45 -18.79
N SER A 319 12.44 13.97 -19.79
CA SER A 319 12.28 13.42 -21.15
C SER A 319 13.30 14.02 -22.11
#